data_AF-A0A7X7UHW9-F1
#
_entry.id   AF-A0A7X7UHW9-F1
#
_cell.length_a   1.000
_cell.length_b   1.000
_cell.length_c   1.000
_cell.angle_alpha   90.00
_cell.angle_beta   90.00
_cell.angle_gamma   90.00
#
_symmetry.space_group_name_H-M   'P 1'
#
loop_
_entity.id
_entity.type
_entity.pdbx_description
1 polymer ?
#
loop_
_entity_poly.entity_id
_entity_poly.type
_entity_poly.pdbx_seq_one_letter_code
_entity_poly.pdbx_strand_id
1 'polypeptide(L)' 'MKFRRLKDQRRGQLMASALGLFAARGFSTVAIADITRAAGLSVGAFYLYFPNKEELLRQLVAEAGLAL' A
#
# COMPACT_ATOMS: atom_id res chain seq x y z
N MET A 1 -21.68 9.43 1.31
CA MET A 1 -21.10 8.60 0.22
C MET A 1 -19.70 9.03 -0.24
N LYS A 2 -19.40 10.33 -0.46
CA LYS A 2 -18.10 10.82 -0.96
C LYS A 2 -16.86 10.35 -0.18
N PHE A 3 -16.93 10.32 1.15
CA PHE A 3 -15.81 9.94 2.01
C PHE A 3 -15.34 8.48 1.84
N ARG A 4 -16.27 7.54 1.62
CA ARG A 4 -15.93 6.12 1.43
C ARG A 4 -15.15 5.91 0.13
N ARG A 5 -15.56 6.56 -0.97
CA ARG A 5 -14.84 6.51 -2.25
C ARG A 5 -13.41 7.07 -2.16
N LEU A 6 -13.22 8.18 -1.44
CA LEU A 6 -11.89 8.76 -1.23
C LEU A 6 -10.98 7.84 -0.39
N LYS A 7 -11.56 7.17 0.62
CA LYS A 7 -10.86 6.18 1.44
C LYS A 7 -10.40 5.00 0.58
N ASP A 8 -11.29 4.45 -0.24
CA ASP A 8 -10.98 3.31 -1.11
C ASP A 8 -9.93 3.67 -2.19
N GLN A 9 -10.01 4.89 -2.76
CA GLN A 9 -9.04 5.38 -3.74
C GLN A 9 -7.63 5.50 -3.14
N ARG A 10 -7.51 6.07 -1.93
CA ARG A 10 -6.21 6.24 -1.25
C ARG A 10 -5.60 4.90 -0.85
N ARG A 11 -6.41 3.94 -0.40
CA ARG A 11 -5.96 2.55 -0.16
C ARG A 11 -5.39 1.96 -1.44
N GLY A 12 -6.11 2.08 -2.56
CA GLY A 12 -5.65 1.59 -3.87
C GLY A 12 -4.34 2.24 -4.34
N GLN A 13 -4.17 3.55 -4.14
CA GLN A 13 -2.93 4.27 -4.48
C GLN A 13 -1.71 3.73 -3.73
N LEU A 14 -1.87 3.46 -2.42
CA LEU A 14 -0.80 2.86 -1.61
C LEU A 14 -0.46 1.45 -2.10
N MET A 15 -1.46 0.63 -2.40
CA MET A 15 -1.25 -0.74 -2.87
C MET A 15 -0.57 -0.79 -4.23
N ALA A 16 -1.04 0.00 -5.20
CA ALA A 16 -0.42 0.08 -6.53
C ALA A 16 1.04 0.56 -6.47
N SER A 17 1.30 1.61 -5.66
CA SER A 17 2.66 2.13 -5.48
C SER A 17 3.59 1.12 -4.81
N ALA A 18 3.10 0.43 -3.78
CA ALA A 18 3.84 -0.60 -3.09
C ALA A 18 4.17 -1.78 -4.00
N LEU A 19 3.19 -2.27 -4.79
CA LEU A 19 3.40 -3.36 -5.73
C LEU A 19 4.52 -3.04 -6.73
N GLY A 20 4.49 -1.86 -7.35
CA GLY A 20 5.54 -1.44 -8.28
C GLY A 20 6.92 -1.34 -7.62
N LEU A 21 7.00 -0.78 -6.42
CA LEU A 21 8.26 -0.67 -5.68
C LEU A 21 8.80 -2.04 -5.24
N PHE A 22 7.93 -2.93 -4.75
CA PHE A 22 8.32 -4.28 -4.35
C PHE A 22 8.81 -5.09 -5.54
N ALA A 23 8.15 -4.99 -6.69
CA ALA A 23 8.59 -5.66 -7.92
C ALA A 23 9.96 -5.14 -8.40
N ALA A 24 10.21 -3.83 -8.28
CA ALA A 24 11.45 -3.23 -8.77
C ALA A 24 12.65 -3.40 -7.84
N ARG A 25 12.44 -3.38 -6.51
CA ARG A 25 13.53 -3.28 -5.52
C ARG A 25 13.54 -4.41 -4.48
N GLY A 26 12.51 -5.26 -4.47
CA GLY A 26 12.28 -6.26 -3.43
C GLY A 26 11.66 -5.67 -2.16
N PHE A 27 10.84 -6.47 -1.46
CA PHE A 27 10.07 -6.04 -0.29
C PHE A 27 10.94 -5.44 0.84
N SER A 28 12.03 -6.09 1.21
CA SER A 28 12.85 -5.71 2.37
C SER A 28 13.54 -4.36 2.21
N THR A 29 13.78 -3.91 0.98
CA THR A 29 14.51 -2.65 0.69
C THR A 29 13.59 -1.42 0.62
N VAL A 30 12.27 -1.63 0.52
CA VAL A 30 11.28 -0.56 0.36
C VAL A 30 10.78 -0.10 1.73
N ALA A 31 10.92 1.19 2.03
CA ALA A 31 10.38 1.78 3.25
C ALA A 31 8.92 2.24 3.07
N ILE A 32 8.16 2.36 4.17
CA ILE A 32 6.80 2.95 4.15
C ILE A 32 6.84 4.36 3.54
N ALA A 33 7.88 5.14 3.86
CA ALA A 33 8.08 6.48 3.32
C ALA A 33 8.24 6.52 1.79
N ASP A 34 8.85 5.49 1.18
CA ASP A 34 8.96 5.38 -0.28
C ASP A 34 7.60 5.16 -0.92
N ILE A 35 6.80 4.26 -0.34
CA ILE A 35 5.44 3.93 -0.81
C ILE A 35 4.56 5.17 -0.73
N THR A 36 4.57 5.86 0.40
CA THR A 36 3.71 7.02 0.61
C THR A 36 4.11 8.19 -0.28
N ARG A 37 5.42 8.41 -0.46
CA ARG A 37 5.94 9.42 -1.40
C ARG A 37 5.51 9.13 -2.83
N ALA A 38 5.63 7.88 -3.29
CA ALA A 38 5.18 7.46 -4.61
C ALA A 38 3.65 7.60 -4.79
N ALA A 39 2.88 7.34 -3.72
CA ALA A 39 1.42 7.47 -3.70
C ALA A 39 0.93 8.92 -3.54
N GLY A 40 1.80 9.90 -3.30
CA GLY A 40 1.42 11.29 -3.00
C GLY A 40 0.70 11.46 -1.65
N LEU A 41 1.04 10.62 -0.66
CA LEU A 41 0.41 10.58 0.66
C LEU A 41 1.45 10.75 1.78
N SER A 42 0.99 11.07 2.98
CA SER A 42 1.85 11.13 4.16
C SER A 42 2.05 9.74 4.78
N VAL A 43 3.12 9.57 5.55
CA VAL A 43 3.35 8.37 6.37
C VAL A 43 2.21 8.16 7.38
N GLY A 44 1.70 9.24 8.00
CA GLY A 44 0.52 9.14 8.87
C GLY A 44 -0.72 8.61 8.14
N ALA A 45 -0.91 8.98 6.87
CA ALA A 45 -2.01 8.46 6.07
C ALA A 45 -1.89 6.96 5.81
N PHE A 46 -0.69 6.40 5.67
CA PHE A 46 -0.47 4.95 5.52
C PHE A 46 -1.11 4.18 6.68
N TYR A 47 -0.85 4.62 7.91
CA TYR A 47 -1.32 3.95 9.13
C TYR A 47 -2.84 4.02 9.33
N LEU A 48 -3.57 4.82 8.55
CA LEU A 48 -5.04 4.80 8.52
C LEU A 48 -5.60 3.60 7.73
N TYR A 49 -4.77 2.95 6.90
CA TYR A 49 -5.18 1.84 6.02
C TYR A 49 -4.47 0.54 6.37
N PHE A 50 -3.18 0.61 6.72
CA PHE A 50 -2.36 -0.56 6.98
C PHE A 50 -1.59 -0.39 8.30
N PRO A 51 -1.63 -1.37 9.21
CA PRO A 51 -0.89 -1.30 10.46
C PRO A 51 0.63 -1.38 10.24
N ASN A 52 1.09 -2.04 9.17
CA ASN A 52 2.49 -2.18 8.80
C ASN A 52 2.64 -2.57 7.31
N LYS A 53 3.89 -2.70 6.85
CA LYS A 53 4.23 -3.00 5.45
C LYS A 53 3.89 -4.45 5.08
N GLU A 54 4.00 -5.36 6.05
CA GLU A 54 3.69 -6.78 5.92
C GLU A 54 2.20 -7.01 5.67
N GLU A 55 1.32 -6.29 6.36
CA GLU A 55 -0.13 -6.38 6.16
C GLU A 55 -0.54 -5.83 4.79
N LEU A 56 0.11 -4.76 4.32
CA LEU A 56 -0.06 -4.30 2.94
C LEU A 56 0.31 -5.41 1.94
N LEU A 57 1.47 -6.04 2.13
CA LEU A 57 1.92 -7.14 1.27
C LEU A 57 0.92 -8.32 1.30
N ARG A 58 0.43 -8.72 2.49
CA ARG A 58 -0.60 -9.76 2.60
C ARG A 58 -1.85 -9.42 1.80
N GLN A 59 -2.30 -8.17 1.82
CA GLN A 59 -3.48 -7.78 1.05
C GLN A 59 -3.22 -7.76 -0.46
N LEU A 60 -2.02 -7.37 -0.91
CA LEU A 60 -1.64 -7.52 -2.32
C LEU A 60 -1.66 -8.99 -2.76
N VAL A 61 -1.12 -9.87 -1.93
CA VAL A 61 -1.06 -11.33 -2.17
C VAL A 61 -2.47 -11.92 -2.22
N ALA A 62 -3.34 -11.54 -1.28
CA ALA A 62 -4.75 -11.92 -1.28
C ALA A 62 -5.51 -11.41 -2.51
N GLU A 63 -5.29 -10.15 -2.94
CA GLU A 63 -5.91 -9.60 -4.16
C GLU A 63 -5.42 -10.29 -5.44
N ALA A 64 -4.21 -10.84 -5.45
CA ALA A 64 -3.68 -11.65 -6.56
C ALA A 64 -4.24 -13.08 -6.60
N GLY A 65 -5.07 -13.49 -5.64
CA GLY A 65 -5.59 -14.85 -5.51
C GLY A 65 -4.56 -15.86 -5.01
N LEU A 66 -3.41 -15.39 -4.55
CA LEU A 66 -2.37 -16.21 -3.92
C LEU A 66 -2.69 -16.20 -2.42
N ALA A 67 -3.39 -17.22 -1.91
CA ALA A 67 -3.54 -17.35 -0.46
C ALA A 67 -2.23 -17.91 0.13
N LEU A 68 -1.62 -17.20 1.09
CA LEU A 68 -0.51 -17.68 1.93
C LEU A 68 -1.02 -17.96 3.34
#